data_AF-A0A165RSE7-F1
#
_entry.id   AF-A0A165RSE7-F1
#
_cell.length_a   1.000
_cell.length_b   1.000
_cell.length_c   1.000
_cell.angle_alpha   90.00
_cell.angle_beta   90.00
_cell.angle_gamma   90.00
#
_symmetry.space_group_name_H-M   'P 1'
#
loop_
_entity.id
_entity.type
_entity.pdbx_description
1 polymer ?
#
loop_
_entity_poly.entity_id
_entity_poly.type
_entity_poly.pdbx_seq_one_letter_code
_entity_poly.pdbx_strand_id
1 'polypeptide(L)' 'PGVRAYAQRVKYAVMSAHDSIIAARVKQTRDANRRRRPTPFVLGDLVYVSSKNISLPRGLARKLVPKFIGPYRISR' A
#
# COMPACT_ATOMS: atom_id res chain seq x y z
N PRO A 1 38.37 22.41 23.32
CA PRO A 1 36.98 22.95 23.30
C PRO A 1 36.19 22.68 22.00
N GLY A 2 36.78 22.82 20.81
CA GLY A 2 36.06 22.74 19.52
C GLY A 2 35.52 21.36 19.13
N VAL A 3 36.25 20.28 19.43
CA VAL A 3 35.84 18.90 19.07
C VAL A 3 34.54 18.48 19.78
N ARG A 4 34.38 18.86 21.06
CA ARG A 4 33.18 18.55 21.84
C ARG A 4 31.94 19.25 21.29
N ALA A 5 32.08 20.53 20.92
CA ALA A 5 31.01 21.31 20.31
C ALA A 5 30.63 20.79 18.91
N TYR A 6 31.61 20.29 18.14
CA TYR A 6 31.34 19.62 16.87
C TYR A 6 30.55 18.32 17.08
N ALA A 7 31.00 17.45 17.97
CA ALA A 7 30.32 16.18 18.27
C ALA A 7 28.86 16.39 18.75
N GLN A 8 28.63 17.40 19.59
CA GLN A 8 27.28 17.77 20.01
C GLN A 8 26.40 18.21 18.84
N ARG A 9 26.91 19.06 17.94
CA ARG A 9 26.16 19.51 16.75
C ARG A 9 25.80 18.36 15.82
N VAL A 10 26.72 17.43 15.58
CA VAL A 10 26.45 16.23 14.77
C VAL A 10 25.37 15.38 15.43
N LYS A 11 25.44 15.15 16.75
CA LYS A 11 24.41 14.42 17.48
C LYS A 11 23.03 15.06 17.32
N TYR A 12 22.93 16.38 17.51
CA TYR A 12 21.65 17.08 17.34
C TYR A 12 21.13 17.03 15.90
N ALA A 13 22.02 17.12 14.90
CA ALA A 13 21.63 17.02 13.50
C ALA A 13 21.03 15.64 13.19
N VAL A 14 21.63 14.57 13.70
CA VAL A 14 21.10 13.20 13.53
C VAL A 14 19.73 13.04 14.22
N MET A 15 19.57 13.57 15.43
CA MET A 15 18.29 13.53 16.14
C MET A 15 17.19 14.29 15.37
N SER A 16 17.48 15.50 14.91
CA SER A 16 16.55 16.32 14.12
C SER A 16 16.17 15.66 12.79
N ALA A 17 17.14 15.05 12.10
CA ALA A 17 16.88 14.31 10.87
C ALA A 17 15.95 13.11 11.12
N HIS A 18 16.16 12.38 12.22
CA HIS A 18 15.32 11.26 12.60
C HIS A 18 13.87 11.70 12.87
N ASP A 19 13.67 12.77 13.64
CA ASP A 19 12.34 13.31 13.95
C ASP A 19 11.63 13.77 12.67
N SER A 20 12.37 14.40 11.76
CA SER A 20 11.86 14.83 10.45
C SER A 20 11.37 13.65 9.59
N ILE A 21 12.11 12.53 9.60
CA ILE A 21 11.73 11.31 8.88
C ILE A 21 10.45 10.71 9.48
N ILE A 22 10.33 10.65 10.81
CA ILE A 22 9.12 10.15 11.47
C ILE A 22 7.91 11.01 11.10
N ALA A 23 8.03 12.33 11.22
CA ALA A 23 6.95 13.25 10.88
C ALA A 23 6.52 13.10 9.42
N ALA A 24 7.48 12.97 8.50
CA ALA A 24 7.21 12.73 7.08
C ALA A 24 6.46 11.40 6.86
N ARG A 25 6.87 10.31 7.53
CA ARG A 25 6.23 9.00 7.40
C ARG A 25 4.79 9.02 7.91
N VAL A 26 4.51 9.72 9.01
CA VAL A 26 3.15 9.89 9.54
C VAL A 26 2.28 10.64 8.52
N LYS A 27 2.78 11.74 7.97
CA LYS A 27 2.07 12.52 6.95
C LYS A 27 1.80 11.68 5.69
N GLN A 28 2.80 10.99 5.16
CA GLN A 28 2.66 10.10 4.01
C GLN A 28 1.64 9.00 4.25
N THR A 29 1.65 8.39 5.44
CA THR A 29 0.68 7.35 5.82
C THR A 29 -0.73 7.91 5.84
N ARG A 30 -0.92 9.09 6.45
CA ARG A 30 -2.21 9.79 6.47
C ARG A 30 -2.70 10.09 5.05
N ASP A 31 -1.83 10.60 4.20
CA ASP A 31 -2.19 10.97 2.81
C ASP A 31 -2.50 9.74 1.95
N ALA A 32 -1.71 8.67 2.07
CA ALA A 32 -1.95 7.40 1.39
C ALA A 32 -3.26 6.75 1.84
N ASN A 33 -3.61 6.88 3.12
CA ASN A 33 -4.84 6.33 3.68
C ASN A 33 -6.05 7.25 3.53
N ARG A 34 -5.88 8.52 3.14
CA ARG A 34 -6.96 9.54 3.10
C ARG A 34 -8.16 9.13 2.26
N ARG A 35 -7.96 8.34 1.20
CA ARG A 35 -9.03 7.85 0.30
C ARG A 35 -9.25 6.34 0.40
N ARG A 36 -8.56 5.65 1.31
CA ARG A 36 -8.80 4.22 1.51
C ARG A 36 -10.19 4.03 2.09
N ARG A 37 -10.93 3.10 1.52
CA ARG A 37 -12.22 2.67 2.05
C ARG A 37 -12.02 1.32 2.73
N PRO A 38 -12.65 1.06 3.88
CA PRO A 38 -12.67 -0.28 4.44
C PRO A 38 -13.28 -1.23 3.41
N THR A 39 -12.67 -2.41 3.26
CA THR A 39 -13.18 -3.44 2.36
C THR A 39 -14.49 -4.00 2.92
N PRO A 40 -15.60 -3.99 2.17
CA PRO A 40 -16.91 -4.41 2.69
C PRO A 40 -17.13 -5.93 2.64
N PHE A 41 -16.14 -6.72 2.22
CA PHE A 41 -16.30 -8.16 1.99
C PHE A 41 -16.04 -8.98 3.25
N VAL A 42 -16.87 -9.99 3.47
CA VAL A 42 -16.72 -10.96 4.56
C VAL A 42 -16.53 -12.38 4.02
N LEU A 43 -16.04 -13.29 4.87
CA LEU A 43 -15.93 -14.71 4.53
C LEU A 43 -17.31 -15.25 4.16
N GLY A 44 -17.39 -15.98 3.07
CA GLY A 44 -18.64 -16.51 2.53
C GLY A 44 -19.32 -15.63 1.47
N ASP A 45 -18.92 -14.37 1.31
CA ASP A 45 -19.46 -13.51 0.24
C ASP A 45 -19.09 -14.06 -1.14
N LEU A 46 -19.99 -13.83 -2.09
CA LEU A 46 -19.79 -14.10 -3.51
C LEU A 46 -19.32 -12.83 -4.22
N VAL A 47 -18.08 -12.84 -4.74
CA VAL A 47 -17.46 -11.66 -5.36
C VAL A 47 -17.01 -11.93 -6.79
N TYR A 48 -17.14 -10.90 -7.63
CA TYR A 48 -16.60 -10.86 -8.99
C TYR A 48 -15.11 -10.46 -8.95
N VAL A 49 -14.25 -11.26 -9.57
CA VAL A 49 -12.79 -11.01 -9.58
C VAL A 49 -12.36 -10.41 -10.91
N SER A 50 -11.51 -9.38 -10.90
CA SER A 50 -11.03 -8.75 -12.14
C SER A 50 -10.10 -9.68 -12.92
N SER A 51 -10.36 -9.79 -14.23
CA SER A 51 -9.54 -10.59 -15.15
C SER A 51 -8.22 -9.93 -15.57
N LYS A 52 -7.91 -8.72 -15.07
CA LYS A 52 -6.74 -7.93 -15.51
C LYS A 52 -5.40 -8.68 -15.36
N ASN A 53 -5.23 -9.39 -14.25
CA ASN A 53 -4.00 -10.08 -13.86
C ASN A 53 -4.19 -11.62 -13.79
N ILE A 54 -5.22 -12.17 -14.44
CA ILE A 54 -5.54 -13.59 -14.41
C ILE A 54 -5.23 -14.22 -15.77
N SER A 55 -4.66 -15.42 -15.75
CA SER A 55 -4.46 -16.22 -16.97
C SER A 55 -5.79 -16.88 -17.37
N LEU A 56 -6.18 -16.70 -18.62
CA LEU A 56 -7.45 -17.19 -19.15
C LEU A 56 -7.21 -18.39 -20.06
N PRO A 57 -8.21 -19.26 -20.24
CA PRO A 57 -8.07 -20.42 -21.11
C PRO A 57 -7.61 -20.03 -22.52
N ARG A 58 -6.70 -20.84 -23.08
CA ARG A 58 -6.12 -20.62 -24.41
C ARG A 58 -7.22 -20.57 -25.47
N GLY A 59 -7.11 -19.62 -26.40
CA GLY A 59 -8.04 -19.44 -27.51
C GLY A 59 -8.98 -18.24 -27.39
N LEU A 60 -9.07 -17.61 -26.22
CA LEU A 60 -9.81 -16.35 -26.05
C LEU A 60 -8.91 -15.14 -26.33
N ALA A 61 -9.29 -14.35 -27.34
CA ALA A 61 -8.64 -13.06 -27.57
C ALA A 61 -8.93 -12.13 -26.38
N ARG A 62 -7.89 -11.46 -25.86
CA ARG A 62 -7.97 -10.57 -24.69
C ARG A 62 -9.04 -9.47 -24.82
N LYS A 63 -9.42 -9.13 -26.05
CA LYS A 63 -10.46 -8.14 -26.39
C LYS A 63 -11.89 -8.59 -26.06
N LEU A 64 -12.16 -9.90 -26.03
CA LEU A 64 -13.49 -10.47 -25.81
C LEU A 64 -13.66 -11.09 -24.42
N VAL A 65 -12.67 -10.93 -23.55
CA VAL A 65 -12.73 -11.46 -22.19
C VAL A 65 -13.58 -10.56 -21.31
N PRO A 66 -14.50 -11.11 -20.50
CA PRO A 66 -15.17 -10.36 -19.45
C PRO A 66 -14.18 -9.63 -18.52
N LYS A 67 -14.46 -8.38 -18.18
CA LYS A 67 -13.63 -7.60 -17.24
C LYS A 67 -13.58 -8.20 -15.83
N PHE A 68 -14.63 -8.95 -15.47
CA PHE A 68 -14.75 -9.67 -14.23
C PHE A 68 -15.24 -11.10 -14.46
N ILE A 69 -14.78 -12.03 -13.64
CA ILE A 69 -15.11 -13.46 -13.73
C ILE A 69 -15.71 -13.96 -12.43
N GLY A 70 -16.67 -14.89 -12.57
CA GLY A 70 -17.34 -15.63 -11.50
C GLY A 70 -18.17 -14.78 -10.54
N PRO A 71 -19.04 -15.41 -9.75
CA PRO A 71 -19.09 -15.12 -8.33
C PRO A 71 -18.27 -16.19 -7.61
N TYR A 72 -17.13 -15.79 -7.02
CA TYR A 72 -16.31 -16.68 -6.21
C TYR A 72 -16.60 -16.46 -4.73
N ARG A 73 -16.73 -17.56 -3.98
CA ARG A 73 -16.91 -17.50 -2.54
C ARG A 73 -15.57 -17.19 -1.86
N ILE A 74 -15.55 -16.18 -1.00
CA ILE A 74 -14.38 -15.88 -0.18
C ILE A 74 -14.24 -16.99 0.88
N SER A 75 -13.18 -17.79 0.76
CA SER A 75 -12.81 -18.83 1.73
C SER A 75 -11.63 -18.37 2.61
N ARG A 76 -11.41 -19.08 3.72
CA ARG A 76 -10.28 -18.86 4.63
C ARG A 76 -8.99 -19.45 4.06
#